data_AF-A0AAP5MD99-F1
#
_entry.id   AF-A0AAP5MD99-F1
#
_cell.length_a   1.000
_cell.length_b   1.000
_cell.length_c   1.000
_cell.angle_alpha   90.00
_cell.angle_beta   90.00
_cell.angle_gamma   90.00
#
_symmetry.space_group_name_H-M   'P 1'
#
loop_
_entity.id
_entity.type
_entity.pdbx_description
1 polymer ?
#
loop_
_entity_poly.entity_id
_entity_poly.type
_entity_poly.pdbx_seq_one_letter_code
_entity_poly.pdbx_strand_id
1 'polypeptide(L)'
;MPKWKAIEASFLNQSYPQQLGELAASLARLKSWSQKKASREIVPVLLQENLLYVNLLQKQNHANNVELTQLQELLQGWVNQGDKLTEVGNLAEISATWSGRVLDMSGLLIVADSKTA
;
A
#
# COMPACT_ATOMS: atom_id res chain seq x y z
N MET A 1 15.40 -6.27 10.40
CA MET A 1 14.11 -5.55 10.60
C MET A 1 14.19 -4.17 9.96
N PRO A 2 13.13 -3.70 9.28
CA PRO A 2 13.08 -2.37 8.69
C PRO A 2 13.27 -1.27 9.72
N LYS A 3 13.85 -0.14 9.31
CA LYS A 3 13.94 1.07 10.14
C LYS A 3 12.60 1.80 10.13
N TRP A 4 11.59 1.24 10.79
CA TRP A 4 10.19 1.72 10.73
C TRP A 4 10.02 3.22 11.00
N LYS A 5 10.72 3.77 12.00
CA LYS A 5 10.69 5.22 12.28
C LYS A 5 11.18 6.08 11.13
N ALA A 6 12.19 5.61 10.39
CA ALA A 6 12.73 6.35 9.25
C ALA A 6 11.78 6.27 8.04
N ILE A 7 11.14 5.11 7.83
CA ILE A 7 10.11 4.92 6.80
C ILE A 7 8.92 5.83 7.07
N GLU A 8 8.39 5.83 8.30
CA GLU A 8 7.29 6.71 8.72
C GLU A 8 7.65 8.18 8.54
N ALA A 9 8.82 8.63 9.01
CA ALA A 9 9.26 10.01 8.86
C ALA A 9 9.39 10.42 7.38
N SER A 10 9.93 9.55 6.54
CA SER A 10 10.04 9.81 5.10
C SER A 10 8.67 9.93 4.44
N PHE A 11 7.73 9.05 4.80
CA PHE A 11 6.36 9.05 4.27
C PHE A 11 5.59 10.31 4.70
N LEU A 12 5.68 10.70 5.97
CA LEU A 12 5.01 11.90 6.50
C LEU A 12 5.55 13.21 5.91
N ASN A 13 6.77 13.23 5.38
CA ASN A 13 7.36 14.41 4.74
C ASN A 13 6.92 14.61 3.28
N GLN A 14 6.15 13.68 2.71
CA GLN A 14 5.63 13.75 1.35
C GLN A 14 4.29 14.50 1.30
N SER A 15 3.93 15.03 0.12
CA SER A 15 2.58 15.56 -0.10
C SER A 15 1.54 14.43 -0.12
N TYR A 16 0.26 14.73 0.14
CA TYR A 16 -0.80 13.73 0.13
C TYR A 16 -0.89 12.91 -1.18
N PRO A 17 -0.81 13.51 -2.39
CA PRO A 17 -0.68 12.76 -3.64
C PRO A 17 0.52 11.81 -3.66
N GLN A 18 1.68 12.26 -3.19
CA GLN A 18 2.90 11.43 -3.15
C GLN A 18 2.78 10.28 -2.15
N GLN A 19 2.16 10.50 -0.98
CA GLN A 19 1.88 9.45 0.00
C GLN A 19 0.97 8.36 -0.57
N LEU A 20 -0.09 8.75 -1.30
CA LEU A 20 -0.94 7.79 -2.01
C LEU A 20 -0.14 7.05 -3.10
N GLY A 21 0.70 7.75 -3.86
CA GLY A 21 1.59 7.12 -4.84
C GLY A 21 2.57 6.11 -4.22
N GLU A 22 3.15 6.42 -3.08
CA GLU A 22 4.06 5.53 -2.34
C GLU A 22 3.32 4.27 -1.83
N LEU A 23 2.09 4.44 -1.32
CA LEU A 23 1.22 3.31 -0.97
C LEU A 23 0.91 2.44 -2.20
N ALA A 24 0.53 3.05 -3.32
CA ALA A 24 0.25 2.33 -4.56
C ALA A 24 1.48 1.54 -5.05
N ALA A 25 2.67 2.13 -4.96
CA ALA A 25 3.93 1.48 -5.31
C ALA A 25 4.26 0.31 -4.36
N SER A 26 4.00 0.46 -3.06
CA SER A 26 4.19 -0.63 -2.09
C SER A 26 3.21 -1.80 -2.33
N LEU A 27 1.96 -1.53 -2.70
CA LEU A 27 0.99 -2.56 -3.11
C LEU A 27 1.42 -3.29 -4.40
N ALA A 28 2.00 -2.57 -5.37
CA ALA A 28 2.58 -3.19 -6.56
C ALA A 28 3.77 -4.11 -6.22
N ARG A 29 4.60 -3.71 -5.25
CA ARG A 29 5.67 -4.56 -4.70
C ARG A 29 5.09 -5.81 -4.05
N LEU A 30 4.03 -5.67 -3.24
CA LEU A 30 3.35 -6.81 -2.60
C LEU A 30 2.80 -7.80 -3.64
N LYS A 31 2.16 -7.31 -4.71
CA LYS A 31 1.78 -8.12 -5.88
C LYS A 31 2.98 -8.89 -6.44
N SER A 32 4.06 -8.20 -6.79
CA SER A 32 5.23 -8.82 -7.42
C SER A 32 5.85 -9.91 -6.54
N TRP A 33 5.95 -9.68 -5.23
CA TRP A 33 6.54 -10.63 -4.30
C TRP A 33 5.62 -11.80 -3.99
N SER A 34 4.32 -11.60 -3.84
CA SER A 34 3.36 -12.69 -3.59
C SER A 34 3.32 -13.75 -4.69
N GLN A 35 3.70 -13.41 -5.92
CA GLN A 35 3.80 -14.37 -7.04
C GLN A 35 5.09 -15.20 -7.03
N LYS A 36 6.09 -14.83 -6.23
CA LYS A 36 7.39 -15.53 -6.17
C LYS A 36 7.37 -16.61 -5.09
N LYS A 37 7.88 -17.80 -5.41
CA LYS A 37 7.98 -18.93 -4.45
C LYS A 37 8.87 -18.65 -3.23
N ALA A 38 9.85 -17.75 -3.35
CA ALA A 38 10.82 -17.41 -2.29
C ALA A 38 10.44 -16.16 -1.48
N SER A 39 9.15 -15.83 -1.39
CA SER A 39 8.66 -14.54 -0.84
C SER A 39 8.20 -14.57 0.61
N ARG A 40 8.30 -15.74 1.28
CA ARG A 40 7.77 -16.00 2.63
C ARG A 40 8.20 -14.95 3.67
N GLU A 41 9.41 -14.43 3.57
CA GLU A 41 9.93 -13.44 4.54
C GLU A 41 9.58 -11.99 4.17
N ILE A 42 9.41 -11.70 2.87
CA ILE A 42 9.22 -10.32 2.37
C ILE A 42 7.75 -9.93 2.39
N VAL A 43 6.85 -10.86 2.06
CA VAL A 43 5.39 -10.58 2.01
C VAL A 43 4.86 -10.06 3.35
N PRO A 44 5.17 -10.66 4.51
CA PRO A 44 4.71 -10.13 5.81
C PRO A 44 5.24 -8.73 6.09
N VAL A 45 6.49 -8.43 5.70
CA VAL A 45 7.09 -7.09 5.87
C VAL A 45 6.38 -6.06 5.02
N LEU A 46 6.09 -6.40 3.76
CA LEU A 46 5.34 -5.50 2.86
C LEU A 46 3.91 -5.28 3.35
N LEU A 47 3.24 -6.29 3.89
CA LEU A 47 1.92 -6.11 4.49
C LEU A 47 1.95 -5.11 5.65
N GLN A 48 2.94 -5.23 6.54
CA GLN A 48 3.10 -4.29 7.65
C GLN A 48 3.41 -2.87 7.15
N GLU A 49 4.23 -2.72 6.11
CA GLU A 49 4.53 -1.42 5.50
C GLU A 49 3.27 -0.78 4.89
N ASN A 50 2.51 -1.54 4.10
CA ASN A 50 1.26 -1.05 3.50
C ASN A 50 0.23 -0.66 4.57
N LEU A 51 0.09 -1.46 5.64
CA LEU A 51 -0.79 -1.16 6.75
C LEU A 51 -0.35 0.10 7.51
N LEU A 52 0.96 0.29 7.71
CA LEU A 52 1.52 1.51 8.30
C LEU A 52 1.13 2.74 7.47
N TYR A 53 1.37 2.71 6.16
CA TYR A 53 1.06 3.83 5.26
C TYR A 53 -0.44 4.19 5.27
N VAL A 54 -1.33 3.20 5.16
CA VAL A 54 -2.78 3.44 5.21
C VAL A 54 -3.20 4.04 6.56
N ASN A 55 -2.65 3.54 7.67
CA ASN A 55 -2.93 4.09 9.00
C ASN A 55 -2.48 5.55 9.13
N LEU A 56 -1.31 5.91 8.58
CA LEU A 56 -0.79 7.27 8.60
C LEU A 56 -1.64 8.21 7.72
N LEU A 57 -2.09 7.74 6.55
CA LEU A 57 -2.97 8.49 5.66
C LEU A 57 -4.33 8.79 6.32
N GLN A 58 -4.94 7.80 6.97
CA GLN A 58 -6.21 7.98 7.67
C GLN A 58 -6.10 8.95 8.85
N LYS A 59 -4.99 8.90 9.60
CA LYS A 59 -4.75 9.83 10.72
C LYS A 59 -4.62 11.29 10.27
N GLN A 60 -3.99 11.52 9.11
CA GLN A 60 -3.75 12.87 8.59
C GLN A 60 -5.01 13.51 8.00
N ASN A 61 -5.91 12.73 7.38
CA ASN A 61 -6.95 13.29 6.54
C ASN A 61 -8.31 13.52 7.23
N HIS A 62 -8.41 13.38 8.56
CA HIS A 62 -9.54 13.69 9.47
C HIS A 62 -10.98 13.27 9.07
N ALA A 63 -11.22 12.65 7.91
CA ALA A 63 -12.53 12.21 7.44
C ALA A 63 -12.46 10.92 6.62
N ASN A 64 -13.44 10.04 6.89
CA ASN A 64 -13.67 8.69 6.37
C ASN A 64 -13.51 8.55 4.84
N ASN A 65 -12.28 8.36 4.37
CA ASN A 65 -12.06 7.87 3.02
C ASN A 65 -12.39 6.36 2.99
N VAL A 66 -13.58 6.03 2.47
CA VAL A 66 -14.12 4.66 2.44
C VAL A 66 -13.15 3.68 1.79
N GLU A 67 -12.48 4.07 0.70
CA GLU A 67 -11.50 3.21 0.02
C GLU A 67 -10.30 2.91 0.93
N LEU A 68 -9.77 3.92 1.64
CA LEU A 68 -8.68 3.71 2.60
C LEU A 68 -9.11 2.89 3.82
N THR A 69 -10.37 3.00 4.27
CA THR A 69 -10.92 2.15 5.33
C THR A 69 -11.01 0.69 4.89
N GLN A 70 -11.57 0.42 3.71
CA GLN A 70 -11.66 -0.93 3.17
C GLN A 70 -10.27 -1.56 2.97
N LEU A 71 -9.31 -0.79 2.46
CA LEU A 71 -7.93 -1.25 2.30
C LEU A 71 -7.27 -1.55 3.65
N GLN A 72 -7.48 -0.72 4.68
CA GLN A 72 -6.97 -0.96 6.03
C GLN A 72 -7.50 -2.27 6.60
N GLU A 73 -8.81 -2.49 6.54
CA GLU A 73 -9.48 -3.69 7.05
C GLU A 73 -8.95 -4.96 6.37
N LEU A 74 -8.80 -4.89 5.04
CA LEU A 74 -8.22 -5.98 4.24
C LEU A 74 -6.77 -6.29 4.67
N LEU A 75 -5.92 -5.27 4.74
CA LEU A 75 -4.51 -5.42 5.13
C LEU A 75 -4.38 -5.95 6.56
N GLN A 76 -5.20 -5.45 7.49
CA GLN A 76 -5.24 -5.93 8.86
C GLN A 76 -5.66 -7.40 8.93
N GLY A 77 -6.65 -7.80 8.12
CA GLY A 77 -7.08 -9.19 7.98
C GLY A 77 -5.94 -10.09 7.51
N TRP A 78 -5.18 -9.68 6.49
CA TRP A 78 -4.02 -10.41 5.99
C TRP A 78 -2.88 -10.51 7.00
N VAL A 79 -2.56 -9.42 7.71
CA VAL A 79 -1.56 -9.44 8.79
C VAL A 79 -1.96 -10.42 9.90
N ASN A 80 -3.23 -10.46 10.27
CA ASN A 80 -3.74 -11.34 11.33
C ASN A 80 -3.73 -12.82 10.93
N GLN A 81 -3.72 -13.14 9.64
CA GLN A 81 -3.64 -14.53 9.17
C GLN A 81 -2.24 -15.13 9.31
N GLY A 82 -1.19 -14.30 9.38
CA GLY A 82 0.19 -14.73 9.59
C GLY A 82 0.62 -15.80 8.57
N ASP A 83 1.10 -16.95 9.06
CA ASP A 83 1.58 -18.06 8.23
C ASP A 83 0.50 -18.66 7.31
N LYS A 84 -0.79 -18.46 7.62
CA LYS A 84 -1.92 -18.92 6.79
C LYS A 84 -2.16 -18.03 5.57
N LEU A 85 -1.49 -16.89 5.47
CA LEU A 85 -1.63 -15.99 4.33
C LEU A 85 -1.31 -16.67 2.99
N THR A 86 -0.49 -17.72 2.97
CA THR A 86 -0.21 -18.49 1.76
C THR A 86 -1.43 -19.22 1.19
N GLU A 87 -2.52 -19.33 1.96
CA GLU A 87 -3.82 -19.86 1.51
C GLU A 87 -4.66 -18.79 0.80
N VAL A 88 -4.28 -17.50 0.89
CA VAL A 88 -4.91 -16.39 0.17
C VAL A 88 -4.46 -16.43 -1.30
N GLY A 89 -5.08 -17.32 -2.07
CA GLY A 89 -4.74 -17.58 -3.48
C GLY A 89 -4.85 -16.35 -4.40
N ASN A 90 -5.50 -15.28 -3.95
CA ASN A 90 -5.72 -14.06 -4.71
C ASN A 90 -4.94 -12.83 -4.18
N LEU A 91 -3.96 -13.00 -3.27
CA LEU A 91 -3.19 -11.89 -2.70
C LEU A 91 -2.59 -10.98 -3.78
N ALA A 92 -2.02 -11.58 -4.82
CA ALA A 92 -1.41 -10.84 -5.94
C ALA A 92 -2.45 -10.02 -6.72
N GLU A 93 -3.59 -10.61 -7.02
CA GLU A 93 -4.67 -9.97 -7.80
C GLU A 93 -5.31 -8.83 -7.01
N ILE A 94 -5.64 -9.06 -5.74
CA ILE A 94 -6.22 -8.03 -4.87
C ILE A 94 -5.22 -6.89 -4.66
N SER A 95 -3.94 -7.19 -4.44
CA SER A 95 -2.90 -6.16 -4.33
C SER A 95 -2.74 -5.34 -5.61
N ALA A 96 -2.88 -5.97 -6.79
CA ALA A 96 -2.85 -5.26 -8.07
C ALA A 96 -4.03 -4.29 -8.21
N THR A 97 -5.24 -4.74 -7.88
CA THR A 97 -6.45 -3.92 -7.93
C THR A 97 -6.32 -2.70 -7.02
N TRP A 98 -5.89 -2.88 -5.78
CA TRP A 98 -5.70 -1.77 -4.85
C TRP A 98 -4.56 -0.84 -5.23
N SER A 99 -3.46 -1.36 -5.79
CA SER A 99 -2.38 -0.54 -6.33
C SER A 99 -2.90 0.43 -7.39
N GLY A 100 -3.70 -0.05 -8.34
CA GLY A 100 -4.34 0.79 -9.36
C GLY A 100 -5.28 1.85 -8.76
N ARG A 101 -6.21 1.42 -7.89
CA ARG A 101 -7.17 2.35 -7.25
C ARG A 101 -6.49 3.46 -6.46
N VAL A 102 -5.51 3.13 -5.62
CA VAL A 102 -4.79 4.12 -4.82
C VAL A 102 -3.98 5.06 -5.71
N LEU A 103 -3.40 4.55 -6.81
CA LEU A 103 -2.71 5.38 -7.78
C LEU A 103 -3.67 6.35 -8.47
N ASP A 104 -4.87 5.91 -8.84
CA ASP A 104 -5.90 6.78 -9.41
C ASP A 104 -6.33 7.86 -8.40
N MET A 105 -6.53 7.48 -7.12
CA MET A 105 -6.82 8.42 -6.03
C MET A 105 -5.72 9.47 -5.82
N SER A 106 -4.46 9.12 -6.12
CA SER A 106 -3.34 10.06 -5.99
C SER A 106 -3.41 11.21 -6.98
N GLY A 107 -4.08 11.03 -8.14
CA GLY A 107 -4.09 11.99 -9.24
C GLY A 107 -2.73 12.17 -9.94
N LEU A 108 -1.68 11.44 -9.57
CA LEU A 108 -0.33 11.62 -10.09
C LEU A 108 -0.21 11.28 -11.59
N LEU A 109 -1.07 10.39 -12.10
CA LEU A 109 -1.06 10.01 -13.52
C LEU A 109 -1.62 11.08 -14.45
N ILE A 110 -2.44 12.01 -13.96
CA ILE A 110 -3.08 13.06 -14.77
C ILE A 110 -2.12 14.25 -14.99
N VAL A 111 -1.15 14.44 -14.09
CA VAL A 111 -0.21 15.57 -14.14
C VAL A 111 0.89 15.38 -15.22
N ALA A 112 1.11 14.16 -15.71
CA ALA A 112 2.17 13.88 -16.68
C ALA A 112 1.91 14.45 -18.09
N ASP A 113 0.65 14.71 -18.46
CA ASP A 113 0.27 15.15 -19.82
C ASP A 113 0.23 16.67 -20.02
N SER A 114 0.55 17.48 -19.01
CA SER A 114 0.45 18.96 -19.09
C SER A 114 1.76 19.68 -19.42
N LYS A 115 2.77 18.98 -19.95
CA LYS A 115 4.01 19.58 -20.49
C LYS A 115 4.20 19.28 -21.97
N THR A 116 3.23 19.65 -22.80
CA THR A 116 3.46 19.95 -24.22
C THR A 116 2.51 21.08 -24.64
N ALA A 117 2.97 22.32 -24.45
CA ALA A 117 2.43 23.50 -25.12
C ALA A 117 3.62 24.35 -25.57
#